data_AF-A0A7V7BGR0-F1
#
_entry.id   AF-A0A7V7BGR0-F1
#
_cell.length_a   1.000
_cell.length_b   1.000
_cell.length_c   1.000
_cell.angle_alpha   90.00
_cell.angle_beta   90.00
_cell.angle_gamma   90.00
#
_symmetry.space_group_name_H-M   'P 1'
#
loop_
_entity.id
_entity.type
_entity.pdbx_description
1 polymer ?
#
loop_
_entity_poly.entity_id
_entity_poly.type
_entity_poly.pdbx_seq_one_letter_code
_entity_poly.pdbx_strand_id
1 'polypeptide(L)' 'MSSFEKFYDGLMRFALYLSGIAMFAVVTLVTVNCIGRGFRHPLPGGYDLITLGAAVSGSLAIAYCTKLKGHVHVD' A
#
# COMPACT_ATOMS: atom_id res chain seq x y z
N MET A 1 -8.32 15.28 24.58
CA MET A 1 -7.52 14.26 23.87
C MET A 1 -6.49 13.71 24.83
N SER A 2 -6.75 12.50 25.32
CA SER A 2 -5.81 11.73 26.14
C SER A 2 -4.49 11.51 25.38
N SER A 3 -3.38 11.33 26.09
CA SER A 3 -2.08 11.01 25.45
C SER A 3 -2.16 9.76 24.57
N PHE A 4 -3.04 8.81 24.90
CA PHE A 4 -3.29 7.59 24.11
C PHE A 4 -3.88 7.88 22.73
N GLU A 5 -4.86 8.78 22.64
CA GLU A 5 -5.45 9.16 21.35
C GLU A 5 -4.43 9.85 20.44
N LYS A 6 -3.59 10.73 20.99
CA LYS A 6 -2.55 11.43 20.22
C LYS A 6 -1.48 10.46 19.70
N PHE A 7 -1.09 9.48 20.50
CA PHE A 7 -0.15 8.44 20.10
C PHE A 7 -0.72 7.57 18.98
N TYR A 8 -1.98 7.13 19.13
CA TYR A 8 -2.69 6.35 18.12
C TYR A 8 -2.85 7.12 16.80
N ASP A 9 -3.17 8.41 16.85
CA ASP A 9 -3.27 9.28 15.68
C ASP A 9 -1.93 9.38 14.93
N GLY A 10 -0.83 9.52 15.67
CA GLY A 10 0.52 9.55 15.13
C GLY A 10 0.90 8.24 14.44
N LEU A 11 0.63 7.10 15.09
CA LEU A 11 0.90 5.77 14.54
C LEU A 11 0.11 5.52 13.24
N MET A 12 -1.14 5.96 13.19
CA MET A 12 -1.97 5.80 12.00
C MET A 12 -1.54 6.68 10.84
N ARG A 13 -1.11 7.92 11.10
CA ARG A 13 -0.52 8.77 10.06
C ARG A 13 0.78 8.18 9.50
N PHE A 14 1.60 7.59 10.37
CA PHE A 14 2.81 6.87 9.94
C PHE A 14 2.46 5.66 9.06
N ALA A 15 1.47 4.85 9.47
CA ALA A 15 0.98 3.71 8.71
C ALA A 15 0.44 4.13 7.32
N LEU A 16 -0.27 5.25 7.23
CA LEU A 16 -0.73 5.81 5.96
C LEU A 16 0.45 6.19 5.06
N TYR A 17 1.45 6.86 5.61
CA TYR A 17 2.63 7.27 4.84
C TYR A 17 3.40 6.05 4.32
N LEU A 18 3.55 5.02 5.16
CA LEU A 18 4.17 3.76 4.79
C LEU A 18 3.37 3.01 3.71
N SER A 19 2.04 2.99 3.83
CA SER A 19 1.13 2.43 2.82
C SER A 19 1.29 3.15 1.47
N GLY A 20 1.33 4.49 1.48
CA GLY A 20 1.55 5.27 0.26
C GLY A 20 2.88 4.96 -0.43
N ILE A 21 3.97 4.85 0.33
CA ILE A 21 5.29 4.46 -0.21
C ILE A 21 5.25 3.04 -0.78
N ALA A 22 4.65 2.09 -0.06
CA ALA A 22 4.50 0.72 -0.53
C ALA A 22 3.69 0.64 -1.83
N MET A 23 2.60 1.40 -1.93
CA MET A 23 1.80 1.50 -3.14
C MET A 23 2.60 2.05 -4.32
N PHE A 24 3.36 3.11 -4.10
CA PHE A 24 4.22 3.70 -5.12
C PHE A 24 5.27 2.71 -5.63
N ALA A 25 5.88 1.93 -4.72
CA ALA A 25 6.82 0.87 -5.09
C ALA A 25 6.15 -0.22 -5.96
N VAL A 26 4.93 -0.64 -5.60
CA VAL A 26 4.14 -1.61 -6.39
C VAL A 26 3.87 -1.08 -7.80
N VAL A 27 3.38 0.15 -7.93
CA VAL A 27 3.10 0.77 -9.25
C VAL A 27 4.36 0.87 -10.09
N THR A 28 5.49 1.20 -9.47
CA THR A 28 6.79 1.26 -10.15
C THR A 28 7.20 -0.13 -10.65
N LEU A 29 7.09 -1.17 -9.81
CA LEU A 29 7.39 -2.56 -10.18
C LEU A 29 6.50 -3.06 -11.33
N VAL A 30 5.19 -2.77 -11.29
CA VAL A 30 4.26 -3.09 -12.38
C VAL A 30 4.69 -2.41 -13.67
N THR A 31 5.04 -1.12 -13.60
CA THR A 31 5.47 -0.34 -14.76
C THR A 31 6.74 -0.92 -15.38
N VAL A 32 7.75 -1.21 -14.56
CA VAL A 32 9.00 -1.85 -15.01
C VAL A 32 8.72 -3.23 -15.60
N ASN A 33 7.81 -4.01 -15.01
CA ASN A 33 7.43 -5.32 -15.55
C ASN A 33 6.75 -5.20 -16.92
N CYS A 34 5.83 -4.26 -17.10
CA CYS A 34 5.19 -3.98 -18.39
C CYS A 34 6.21 -3.57 -19.46
N ILE A 35 7.14 -2.68 -19.11
CA ILE A 35 8.22 -2.24 -20.02
C ILE A 35 9.11 -3.43 -20.39
N GLY A 36 9.62 -4.17 -19.39
CA GLY A 36 10.49 -5.34 -19.61
C GLY A 36 9.82 -6.44 -20.44
N ARG A 37 8.52 -6.64 -20.25
CA ARG A 37 7.70 -7.55 -21.06
C ARG A 37 7.63 -7.11 -22.53
N GLY A 38 7.57 -5.80 -22.79
CA GLY A 38 7.69 -5.24 -24.15
C GLY A 38 9.04 -5.56 -24.82
N PHE A 39 10.12 -5.61 -24.03
CA PHE A 39 11.47 -6.00 -24.48
C PHE A 39 11.74 -7.52 -24.44
N ARG A 40 10.70 -8.37 -24.27
CA ARG A 40 10.80 -9.84 -24.14
C ARG A 40 11.65 -10.32 -22.95
N HIS A 41 11.92 -9.44 -21.98
CA HIS A 41 12.58 -9.75 -20.70
C HIS A 41 11.60 -9.49 -19.55
N PRO A 42 10.61 -10.38 -19.33
CA PRO A 42 9.72 -10.24 -18.18
C PRO A 42 10.51 -10.36 -16.88
N LEU A 43 10.15 -9.58 -15.86
CA LEU A 43 10.76 -9.69 -14.54
C LEU A 43 10.37 -11.04 -13.90
N PRO A 44 11.31 -11.97 -13.66
CA PRO A 44 11.01 -13.23 -13.00
C PRO A 44 10.61 -12.96 -11.54
N GLY A 45 9.49 -13.51 -11.10
CA GLY A 45 8.97 -13.28 -9.74
C GLY A 45 8.34 -11.90 -9.50
N GLY A 46 8.18 -11.07 -10.53
CA GLY A 46 7.57 -9.74 -10.38
C GLY A 46 6.15 -9.77 -9.80
N TYR A 47 5.35 -10.79 -10.13
CA TYR A 47 3.99 -10.94 -9.63
C TYR A 47 3.91 -11.19 -8.12
N ASP A 48 4.82 -11.96 -7.54
CA ASP A 48 4.87 -12.20 -6.08
C ASP A 48 5.15 -10.89 -5.32
N LEU A 49 6.13 -10.11 -5.79
CA LEU A 49 6.47 -8.81 -5.20
C LEU A 49 5.31 -7.81 -5.29
N ILE A 50 4.62 -7.77 -6.43
CA ILE A 50 3.43 -6.93 -6.64
C ILE A 50 2.31 -7.35 -5.70
N THR A 51 2.04 -8.65 -5.59
CA THR A 51 0.95 -9.19 -4.76
C THR A 51 1.21 -8.94 -3.28
N LEU A 52 2.42 -9.20 -2.81
CA LEU A 52 2.82 -8.94 -1.42
C LEU A 52 2.74 -7.44 -1.10
N GLY A 53 3.29 -6.59 -1.97
CA GLY A 53 3.26 -5.14 -1.78
C GLY A 53 1.84 -4.58 -1.77
N ALA A 54 0.96 -5.09 -2.65
CA ALA A 54 -0.45 -4.69 -2.70
C ALA A 54 -1.21 -5.12 -1.43
N ALA A 55 -0.95 -6.33 -0.91
CA ALA A 55 -1.57 -6.80 0.33
C ALA A 55 -1.15 -5.96 1.55
N VAL A 56 0.15 -5.64 1.65
CA VAL A 56 0.68 -4.78 2.72
C VAL A 56 0.10 -3.37 2.60
N SER A 57 0.19 -2.75 1.42
CA SER A 57 -0.33 -1.41 1.18
C SER A 57 -1.84 -1.32 1.47
N GLY A 58 -2.62 -2.26 0.93
CA GLY A 58 -4.07 -2.29 1.06
C GLY A 58 -4.54 -2.47 2.50
N SER A 59 -3.94 -3.41 3.24
CA SER A 59 -4.30 -3.63 4.65
C SER A 59 -4.03 -2.41 5.53
N LEU A 60 -2.89 -1.73 5.34
CA LEU A 60 -2.54 -0.48 6.04
C LEU A 60 -3.48 0.68 5.66
N ALA A 61 -3.84 0.79 4.38
CA ALA A 61 -4.75 1.83 3.89
C ALA A 61 -6.16 1.64 4.46
N ILE A 62 -6.68 0.41 4.46
CA ILE A 62 -8.00 0.07 5.01
C ILE A 62 -8.03 0.39 6.51
N ALA A 63 -6.99 -0.01 7.26
CA ALA A 63 -6.91 0.28 8.69
C ALA A 63 -6.96 1.79 9.01
N TYR A 64 -6.31 2.63 8.20
CA TYR A 64 -6.38 4.09 8.34
C TYR A 64 -7.77 4.64 7.97
N CYS A 65 -8.41 4.11 6.93
CA CYS A 65 -9.75 4.53 6.53
C CYS A 65 -10.82 4.16 7.58
N THR A 66 -10.70 2.99 8.23
CA THR A 66 -11.58 2.58 9.35
C THR A 66 -11.53 3.60 10.49
N LYS A 67 -10.35 4.16 10.80
CA LYS A 67 -10.21 5.21 11.82
C LYS A 67 -10.97 6.49 11.48
N LEU A 68 -10.92 6.90 10.21
CA LEU A 68 -11.60 8.10 9.73
C LEU A 68 -13.13 7.95 9.74
N LYS A 69 -13.67 6.76 10.08
CA LYS A 69 -15.07 6.38 9.86
C LYS A 69 -15.52 6.64 8.42
N GLY A 70 -14.57 6.70 7.49
CA GLY A 70 -14.85 6.77 6.07
C GLY A 70 -15.41 5.41 5.68
N HIS A 71 -16.66 5.39 5.22
CA HIS A 71 -17.27 4.20 4.64
C HIS A 71 -16.45 3.79 3.42
N VAL A 72 -15.49 2.90 3.60
CA VAL A 72 -14.95 2.11 2.47
C VAL A 72 -15.96 0.99 2.28
N HIS A 73 -16.99 1.28 1.49
CA HIS A 73 -17.89 0.25 0.98
C HIS A 73 -17.07 -0.55 -0.03
N VAL A 74 -16.54 -1.68 0.42
CA VAL A 74 -16.05 -2.73 -0.48
C VAL A 74 -17.30 -3.55 -0.79
N ASP A 75 -17.97 -3.20 -1.88
CA ASP A 75 -18.92 -4.09 -2.57
C ASP A 75 -18.14 -5.10 -3.42
#